data_AF-A0A9W6Z892-F1
#
_entry.id   AF-A0A9W6Z892-F1
#
_cell.length_a   1.000
_cell.length_b   1.000
_cell.length_c   1.000
_cell.angle_alpha   90.00
_cell.angle_beta   90.00
_cell.angle_gamma   90.00
#
_symmetry.space_group_name_H-M   'P 1'
#
loop_
_entity.id
_entity.type
_entity.pdbx_description
1 polymer ?
#
loop_
_entity_poly.entity_id
_entity_poly.type
_entity_poly.pdbx_seq_one_letter_code
_entity_poly.pdbx_strand_id
1 'polypeptide(L)'
;MGAVHGCHMKYIGLGAFLTYVTHLVYTESISPPLILSSAFNTYSPFPFKTALTYWLIYTSVLNLLIGVCFKLRIGQSFLMKNRVDGTIPLISYILFHAFYIPTHAYTYIHTVIGKTHGVPVANEVLTDFWVGGRYGSELSVNLWSVTVDLTCEFQEACIGNTVKYVSSPVWDGTPPSVDEVERCAVAIRDGWSGSEFSPKTSSSRSGAVMVHCAHGRGRSCMIACAGLVKSGGAATWEEAFEIVKKGRHVCKLNKGMRDRLTEWTKKYGK
;
A
#
# COMPACT_ATOMS: atom_id res chain seq x y z
N MET A 1 13.04 -0.14 15.36
CA MET A 1 11.56 -0.07 15.38
C MET A 1 10.98 1.15 14.63
N GLY A 2 11.68 1.75 13.65
CA GLY A 2 11.37 3.12 13.19
C GLY A 2 10.32 3.31 12.09
N ALA A 3 10.13 2.38 11.14
CA ALA A 3 9.29 2.66 9.96
C ALA A 3 7.78 2.44 10.18
N VAL A 4 7.40 1.43 10.96
CA VAL A 4 5.98 1.10 11.24
C VAL A 4 5.37 2.08 12.24
N HIS A 5 6.20 2.69 13.10
CA HIS A 5 5.72 3.65 14.09
C HIS A 5 5.28 4.97 13.46
N GLY A 6 6.07 5.53 12.54
CA GLY A 6 5.70 6.79 11.86
C GLY A 6 4.43 6.69 11.02
N CYS A 7 4.10 5.51 10.49
CA CYS A 7 3.00 5.38 9.54
C CYS A 7 1.60 5.44 10.19
N HIS A 8 1.43 5.01 11.46
CA HIS A 8 0.17 5.18 12.18
C HIS A 8 0.08 6.47 12.99
N MET A 9 1.21 7.04 13.40
CA MET A 9 1.25 8.28 14.18
C MET A 9 0.60 9.46 13.45
N LYS A 10 0.61 9.47 12.12
CA LYS A 10 -0.11 10.48 11.33
C LYS A 10 -1.62 10.44 11.55
N TYR A 11 -2.23 9.26 11.71
CA TYR A 11 -3.67 9.14 11.97
C TYR A 11 -4.00 9.50 13.42
N ILE A 12 -3.17 9.07 14.39
CA ILE A 12 -3.35 9.45 15.79
C ILE A 12 -3.21 10.98 15.96
N GLY A 13 -2.19 11.58 15.36
CA GLY A 13 -1.97 13.03 15.39
C GLY A 13 -3.10 13.80 14.72
N LEU A 14 -3.56 13.34 13.55
CA LEU A 14 -4.71 13.93 12.86
C LEU A 14 -5.99 13.82 13.71
N GLY A 15 -6.25 12.67 14.33
CA GLY A 15 -7.38 12.48 15.23
C GLY A 15 -7.33 13.40 16.45
N ALA A 16 -6.16 13.55 17.08
CA ALA A 16 -5.99 14.48 18.21
C ALA A 16 -6.21 15.94 17.80
N PHE A 17 -5.64 16.36 16.66
CA PHE A 17 -5.83 17.69 16.11
C PHE A 17 -7.31 17.98 15.79
N LEU A 18 -8.01 17.04 15.14
CA LEU A 18 -9.42 17.20 14.82
C LEU A 18 -10.32 17.25 16.05
N THR A 19 -9.98 16.49 17.11
CA THR A 19 -10.67 16.59 18.40
C THR A 19 -10.47 17.98 19.03
N TYR A 20 -9.26 18.54 18.96
CA TYR A 20 -9.00 19.90 19.42
C TYR A 20 -9.78 20.95 18.60
N VAL A 21 -9.80 20.83 17.27
CA VAL A 21 -10.61 21.71 16.40
C VAL A 21 -12.10 21.58 16.71
N THR A 22 -12.58 20.36 16.96
CA THR A 22 -13.98 20.10 17.35
C THR A 22 -14.33 20.88 18.62
N HIS A 23 -13.45 20.82 19.63
CA HIS A 23 -13.63 21.58 20.87
C HIS A 23 -13.74 23.08 20.58
N LEU A 24 -12.82 23.66 19.79
CA LEU A 24 -12.84 25.09 19.44
C LEU A 24 -14.10 25.52 18.67
N VAL A 25 -14.56 24.68 17.73
CA VAL A 25 -15.79 24.93 16.96
C VAL A 25 -17.01 24.88 17.87
N TYR A 26 -17.05 23.93 18.82
CA TYR A 26 -18.14 23.80 19.77
C TYR A 26 -18.19 24.98 20.76
N THR A 27 -17.05 25.41 21.28
CA THR A 27 -16.92 26.48 22.30
C THR A 27 -16.88 27.91 21.75
N GLU A 28 -17.25 28.14 20.49
CA GLU A 28 -17.36 29.46 19.83
C GLU A 28 -16.06 30.26 19.68
N SER A 29 -14.91 29.61 19.73
CA SER A 29 -13.61 30.31 19.67
C SER A 29 -13.13 30.59 18.24
N ILE A 30 -13.88 30.18 17.21
CA ILE A 30 -13.55 30.35 15.79
C ILE A 30 -14.72 31.06 15.10
N SER A 31 -14.58 32.36 14.86
CA SER A 31 -15.45 33.09 13.94
C SER A 31 -15.22 32.58 12.51
N PRO A 32 -16.27 32.31 11.70
CA PRO A 32 -16.09 31.91 10.31
C PRO A 32 -15.32 32.99 9.53
N PRO A 33 -14.50 32.61 8.53
CA PRO A 33 -13.75 33.59 7.73
C PRO A 33 -14.72 34.53 6.99
N LEU A 34 -14.34 35.82 6.92
CA LEU A 34 -15.14 36.95 6.42
C LEU A 34 -15.73 36.76 5.02
N ILE A 35 -15.18 35.84 4.21
CA ILE A 35 -15.61 35.54 2.83
C ILE A 35 -16.86 34.63 2.82
N LEU A 36 -17.10 33.87 3.89
CA LEU A 36 -18.28 33.01 4.04
C LEU A 36 -19.40 33.67 4.86
N SER A 37 -19.21 34.86 5.43
CA SER A 37 -20.27 35.50 6.25
C SER A 37 -21.39 36.12 5.41
N SER A 38 -21.09 36.57 4.19
CA SER A 38 -22.06 37.25 3.32
C SER A 38 -22.99 36.29 2.57
N ALA A 39 -22.55 35.06 2.28
CA ALA A 39 -23.37 34.06 1.58
C ALA A 39 -24.29 33.25 2.52
N PHE A 40 -24.09 33.31 3.84
CA PHE A 40 -24.70 32.38 4.80
C PHE A 40 -25.73 33.04 5.74
N ASN A 41 -26.01 34.34 5.56
CA ASN A 41 -26.89 35.09 6.47
C ASN A 41 -28.41 34.83 6.26
N THR A 42 -28.80 33.86 5.44
CA THR A 42 -30.22 33.62 5.08
C THR A 42 -30.78 32.29 5.63
N TYR A 43 -29.95 31.42 6.20
CA TYR A 43 -30.39 30.17 6.84
C TYR A 43 -29.73 30.04 8.21
N SER A 44 -30.48 29.62 9.23
CA SER A 44 -30.00 29.58 10.62
C SER A 44 -28.62 28.89 10.71
N PRO A 45 -27.66 29.41 11.51
CA PRO A 45 -26.30 28.86 11.61
C PRO A 45 -26.22 27.53 12.40
N PHE A 46 -27.34 27.07 12.96
CA PHE A 46 -27.45 25.90 13.83
C PHE A 46 -27.21 24.52 13.17
N PRO A 47 -27.69 24.23 11.93
CA PRO A 47 -27.50 22.92 11.31
C PRO A 47 -26.08 22.75 10.76
N PHE A 48 -25.43 23.82 10.28
CA PHE A 48 -24.06 23.72 9.74
C PHE A 48 -23.02 23.46 10.83
N LYS A 49 -23.03 24.23 11.91
CA LYS A 49 -22.10 24.05 13.05
C LYS A 49 -22.22 22.64 13.61
N THR A 50 -23.45 22.18 13.83
CA THR A 50 -23.76 20.83 14.30
C THR A 50 -23.28 19.74 13.33
N ALA A 51 -23.55 19.88 12.02
CA ALA A 51 -23.09 18.92 11.02
C ALA A 51 -21.56 18.86 10.92
N LEU A 52 -20.88 20.01 10.96
CA LEU A 52 -19.42 20.09 10.98
C LEU A 52 -18.84 19.42 12.23
N THR A 53 -19.42 19.66 13.41
CA THR A 53 -19.03 19.00 14.66
C THR A 53 -19.16 17.47 14.55
N TYR A 54 -20.28 16.95 14.06
CA TYR A 54 -20.44 15.50 13.86
C TYR A 54 -19.44 14.93 12.87
N TRP A 55 -19.18 15.62 11.77
CA TRP A 55 -18.19 15.19 10.78
C TRP A 55 -16.77 15.15 11.36
N LEU A 56 -16.38 16.15 12.15
CA LEU A 56 -15.08 16.18 12.81
C LEU A 56 -14.95 15.05 13.86
N ILE A 57 -15.97 14.82 14.68
CA ILE A 57 -16.01 13.71 15.65
C ILE A 57 -15.87 12.37 14.91
N TYR A 58 -16.66 12.16 13.85
CA TYR A 58 -16.58 10.96 13.03
C TYR A 58 -15.15 10.73 12.51
N THR A 59 -14.54 11.77 11.96
CA THR A 59 -13.18 11.73 11.41
C THR A 59 -12.13 11.43 12.50
N SER A 60 -12.29 11.99 13.70
CA SER A 60 -11.42 11.70 14.86
C SER A 60 -11.53 10.25 15.31
N VAL A 61 -12.75 9.74 15.51
CA VAL A 61 -13.00 8.35 15.93
C VAL A 61 -12.48 7.37 14.89
N LEU A 62 -12.72 7.64 13.61
CA LEU A 62 -12.24 6.84 12.50
C LEU A 62 -10.71 6.76 12.45
N ASN A 63 -10.03 7.89 12.60
CA ASN A 63 -8.56 7.92 12.63
C ASN A 63 -7.98 7.17 13.84
N LEU A 64 -8.61 7.27 15.01
CA LEU A 64 -8.23 6.48 16.18
C LEU A 64 -8.41 4.99 15.92
N LEU A 65 -9.57 4.58 15.38
CA LEU A 65 -9.86 3.19 15.04
C LEU A 65 -8.83 2.63 14.05
N ILE A 66 -8.54 3.35 12.97
CA ILE A 66 -7.51 2.96 12.00
C ILE A 66 -6.13 2.88 12.67
N GLY A 67 -5.77 3.83 13.53
CA GLY A 67 -4.53 3.80 14.29
C GLY A 67 -4.39 2.53 15.15
N VAL A 68 -5.47 2.14 15.84
CA VAL A 68 -5.54 0.90 16.63
C VAL A 68 -5.43 -0.33 15.74
N CYS A 69 -6.22 -0.41 14.67
CA CYS A 69 -6.19 -1.51 13.69
C CYS A 69 -4.79 -1.69 13.09
N PHE A 70 -4.12 -0.59 12.75
CA PHE A 70 -2.76 -0.60 12.21
C PHE A 70 -1.75 -1.13 13.24
N LYS A 71 -1.85 -0.68 14.50
CA LYS A 71 -0.97 -1.11 15.59
C LYS A 71 -1.13 -2.60 15.90
N LEU A 72 -2.37 -3.08 15.90
CA LEU A 72 -2.72 -4.48 16.13
C LEU A 72 -2.55 -5.37 14.88
N ARG A 73 -2.32 -4.75 13.71
CA ARG A 73 -2.21 -5.43 12.40
C ARG A 73 -3.46 -6.23 12.02
N ILE A 74 -4.63 -5.68 12.35
CA ILE A 74 -5.95 -6.26 12.05
C ILE A 74 -6.80 -5.26 11.26
N GLY A 75 -7.92 -5.70 10.70
CA GLY A 75 -8.91 -4.79 10.09
C GLY A 75 -8.57 -4.27 8.70
N GLN A 76 -7.51 -4.75 8.05
CA GLN A 76 -7.19 -4.39 6.65
C GLN A 76 -8.31 -4.78 5.67
N SER A 77 -9.13 -5.78 6.01
CA SER A 77 -10.33 -6.17 5.24
C SER A 77 -11.48 -5.17 5.36
N PHE A 78 -11.50 -4.30 6.38
CA PHE A 78 -12.54 -3.27 6.53
C PHE A 78 -12.52 -2.24 5.41
N LEU A 79 -11.39 -2.09 4.72
CA LEU A 79 -11.28 -1.25 3.52
C LEU A 79 -11.95 -1.87 2.28
N MET A 80 -12.52 -3.08 2.42
CA MET A 80 -13.35 -3.74 1.41
C MET A 80 -12.66 -3.96 0.05
N LYS A 81 -11.32 -4.01 0.02
CA LYS A 81 -10.59 -4.30 -1.21
C LYS A 81 -10.86 -5.74 -1.65
N ASN A 82 -11.38 -5.88 -2.87
CA ASN A 82 -11.58 -7.17 -3.51
C ASN A 82 -10.21 -7.74 -3.91
N ARG A 83 -9.96 -8.99 -3.51
CA ARG A 83 -8.68 -9.66 -3.77
C ARG A 83 -8.55 -10.21 -5.19
N VAL A 84 -9.67 -10.34 -5.91
CA VAL A 84 -9.72 -10.90 -7.27
C VAL A 84 -9.40 -9.86 -8.33
N ASP A 85 -10.04 -8.69 -8.24
CA ASP A 85 -9.92 -7.61 -9.23
C ASP A 85 -9.26 -6.34 -8.67
N GLY A 86 -8.80 -6.37 -7.41
CA GLY A 86 -8.14 -5.23 -6.78
C GLY A 86 -9.04 -4.02 -6.52
N THR A 87 -10.33 -4.10 -6.83
CA THR A 87 -11.26 -2.97 -6.73
C THR A 87 -11.61 -2.67 -5.27
N ILE A 88 -11.93 -1.41 -5.02
CA ILE A 88 -12.41 -0.88 -3.74
C ILE A 88 -13.76 -0.21 -4.03
N PRO A 89 -14.86 -0.63 -3.39
CA PRO A 89 -16.17 -0.08 -3.69
C PRO A 89 -16.29 1.38 -3.23
N LEU A 90 -17.11 2.17 -3.92
CA LEU A 90 -17.30 3.60 -3.62
C LEU A 90 -17.69 3.86 -2.16
N ILE A 91 -18.51 2.97 -1.58
CA ILE A 91 -18.91 3.08 -0.17
C ILE A 91 -17.71 3.03 0.78
N SER A 92 -16.66 2.28 0.45
CA SER A 92 -15.43 2.25 1.24
C SER A 92 -14.75 3.62 1.23
N TYR A 93 -14.67 4.28 0.07
CA TYR A 93 -14.12 5.62 -0.02
C TYR A 93 -14.91 6.66 0.78
N ILE A 94 -16.24 6.53 0.82
CA ILE A 94 -17.11 7.42 1.61
C ILE A 94 -16.90 7.20 3.11
N LEU A 95 -16.99 5.94 3.56
CA LEU A 95 -16.84 5.59 4.98
C LEU A 95 -15.41 5.91 5.48
N PHE A 96 -14.38 5.52 4.72
CA PHE A 96 -13.00 5.67 5.15
C PHE A 96 -12.32 6.89 4.54
N HIS A 97 -13.06 7.95 4.19
CA HIS A 97 -12.51 9.14 3.52
C HIS A 97 -11.37 9.79 4.32
N ALA A 98 -11.50 9.87 5.65
CA ALA A 98 -10.49 10.39 6.56
C ALA A 98 -9.15 9.65 6.48
N PHE A 99 -9.20 8.38 6.10
CA PHE A 99 -8.02 7.55 5.85
C PHE A 99 -7.55 7.69 4.40
N TYR A 100 -8.45 7.55 3.42
CA TYR A 100 -8.09 7.50 2.01
C TYR A 100 -7.51 8.80 1.48
N ILE A 101 -8.11 9.95 1.80
CA ILE A 101 -7.67 11.26 1.29
C ILE A 101 -6.20 11.54 1.66
N PRO A 102 -5.80 11.56 2.95
CA PRO A 102 -4.41 11.83 3.29
C PRO A 102 -3.47 10.72 2.80
N THR A 103 -3.93 9.46 2.74
CA THR A 103 -3.12 8.34 2.26
C THR A 103 -2.83 8.44 0.76
N HIS A 104 -3.82 8.82 -0.05
CA HIS A 104 -3.65 9.07 -1.48
C HIS A 104 -2.80 10.31 -1.73
N ALA A 105 -3.08 11.42 -1.03
CA ALA A 105 -2.31 12.65 -1.15
C ALA A 105 -0.83 12.44 -0.79
N TYR A 106 -0.56 11.79 0.35
CA TYR A 106 0.80 11.45 0.77
C TYR A 106 1.52 10.60 -0.26
N THR A 107 0.87 9.56 -0.79
CA THR A 107 1.47 8.66 -1.77
C THR A 107 1.76 9.37 -3.08
N TYR A 108 0.84 10.22 -3.54
CA TYR A 108 1.03 11.04 -4.73
C TYR A 108 2.22 11.99 -4.57
N ILE A 109 2.24 12.78 -3.49
CA ILE A 109 3.31 13.73 -3.19
C ILE A 109 4.66 13.02 -3.08
N HIS A 110 4.73 11.93 -2.30
CA HIS A 110 5.96 11.14 -2.16
C HIS A 110 6.41 10.55 -3.51
N THR A 111 5.49 10.15 -4.38
CA THR A 111 5.84 9.63 -5.72
C THR A 111 6.41 10.74 -6.60
N VAL A 112 5.78 11.92 -6.64
CA VAL A 112 6.25 13.07 -7.43
C VAL A 112 7.64 13.50 -6.97
N ILE A 113 7.84 13.66 -5.65
CA ILE A 113 9.15 13.99 -5.07
C ILE A 113 10.18 12.88 -5.35
N GLY A 114 9.77 11.61 -5.28
CA GLY A 114 10.62 10.48 -5.63
C GLY A 114 11.13 10.57 -7.07
N LYS A 115 10.24 10.86 -8.03
CA LYS A 115 10.60 11.03 -9.44
C LYS A 115 11.60 12.17 -9.64
N THR A 116 11.43 13.30 -8.94
CA THR A 116 12.39 14.43 -9.01
C THR A 116 13.77 14.08 -8.45
N HIS A 117 13.87 13.07 -7.59
CA HIS A 117 15.13 12.56 -7.04
C HIS A 117 15.64 11.29 -7.75
N GLY A 118 15.13 10.98 -8.96
CA GLY A 118 15.59 9.83 -9.75
C GLY A 118 15.09 8.47 -9.25
N VAL A 119 14.02 8.43 -8.45
CA VAL A 119 13.36 7.19 -8.02
C VAL A 119 12.11 6.98 -8.88
N PRO A 120 12.16 6.13 -9.91
CA PRO A 120 10.98 5.85 -10.74
C PRO A 120 9.91 5.08 -9.96
N VAL A 121 8.70 5.02 -10.53
CA VAL A 121 7.56 4.30 -9.95
C VAL A 121 7.90 2.84 -9.67
N ALA A 122 8.65 2.20 -10.57
CA ALA A 122 9.23 0.88 -10.41
C ALA A 122 10.57 0.77 -11.14
N ASN A 123 11.36 -0.23 -10.78
CA ASN A 123 12.56 -0.62 -11.50
C ASN A 123 12.47 -2.10 -11.88
N GLU A 124 12.98 -2.41 -13.06
CA GLU A 124 13.36 -3.77 -13.43
C GLU A 124 14.62 -4.13 -12.62
N VAL A 125 14.49 -5.04 -11.65
CA VAL A 125 15.60 -5.45 -10.78
C VAL A 125 16.42 -6.59 -11.39
N LEU A 126 15.75 -7.41 -12.20
CA LEU A 126 16.30 -8.43 -13.10
C LEU A 126 15.43 -8.43 -14.35
N THR A 127 15.90 -8.98 -15.46
CA THR A 127 15.12 -9.13 -16.70
C THR A 127 13.73 -9.70 -16.40
N ASP A 128 12.69 -8.98 -16.82
CA ASP A 128 11.27 -9.27 -16.63
C ASP A 128 10.82 -9.31 -15.15
N PHE A 129 11.62 -8.85 -14.19
CA PHE A 129 11.27 -8.81 -12.77
C PHE A 129 11.25 -7.37 -12.26
N TRP A 130 10.05 -6.86 -11.97
CA TRP A 130 9.85 -5.47 -11.59
C TRP A 130 9.43 -5.31 -10.13
N VAL A 131 10.01 -4.32 -9.45
CA VAL A 131 9.67 -3.95 -8.07
C VAL A 131 9.34 -2.46 -8.00
N GLY A 132 8.16 -2.13 -7.48
CA GLY A 132 7.66 -0.76 -7.56
C GLY A 132 6.64 -0.33 -6.51
N GLY A 133 6.34 0.97 -6.55
CA GLY A 133 5.20 1.57 -5.87
C GLY A 133 3.94 1.50 -6.75
N ARG A 134 2.96 2.34 -6.43
CA ARG A 134 1.79 2.52 -7.29
C ARG A 134 2.21 3.07 -8.66
N TYR A 135 1.27 3.07 -9.60
CA TYR A 135 1.41 3.62 -10.95
C TYR A 135 2.21 2.72 -11.89
N GLY A 136 2.02 1.39 -11.80
CA GLY A 136 2.64 0.44 -12.72
C GLY A 136 2.22 0.65 -14.18
N SER A 137 1.08 1.31 -14.41
CA SER A 137 0.58 1.67 -15.75
C SER A 137 1.42 2.74 -16.46
N GLU A 138 2.29 3.47 -15.75
CA GLU A 138 3.22 4.41 -16.39
C GLU A 138 4.41 3.72 -17.07
N LEU A 139 4.60 2.43 -16.82
CA LEU A 139 5.70 1.66 -17.37
C LEU A 139 5.35 1.18 -18.78
N SER A 140 6.34 1.19 -19.67
CA SER A 140 6.21 0.71 -21.05
C SER A 140 6.22 -0.82 -21.15
N VAL A 141 5.46 -1.50 -20.28
CA VAL A 141 5.29 -2.96 -20.28
C VAL A 141 3.90 -3.27 -20.84
N ASN A 142 3.88 -3.90 -22.02
CA ASN A 142 2.65 -4.18 -22.75
C ASN A 142 1.71 -5.13 -21.99
N LEU A 143 2.25 -6.18 -21.36
CA LEU A 143 1.49 -7.19 -20.65
C LEU A 143 2.29 -7.78 -19.49
N TRP A 144 1.75 -7.68 -18.28
CA TRP A 144 2.25 -8.35 -17.09
C TRP A 144 1.74 -9.79 -17.05
N SER A 145 2.65 -10.73 -16.87
CA SER A 145 2.28 -12.13 -16.61
C SER A 145 1.66 -12.26 -15.22
N VAL A 146 2.29 -11.62 -14.22
CA VAL A 146 1.78 -11.56 -12.85
C VAL A 146 1.95 -10.17 -12.26
N THR A 147 0.91 -9.66 -11.62
CA THR A 147 1.00 -8.47 -10.76
C THR A 147 0.63 -8.84 -9.33
N VAL A 148 1.56 -8.63 -8.40
CA VAL A 148 1.37 -8.84 -6.97
C VAL A 148 1.17 -7.51 -6.26
N ASP A 149 0.00 -7.33 -5.66
CA ASP A 149 -0.43 -6.09 -5.01
C ASP A 149 -0.55 -6.27 -3.50
N LEU A 150 0.24 -5.48 -2.76
CA LEU A 150 0.32 -5.54 -1.29
C LEU A 150 -0.41 -4.39 -0.59
N THR A 151 -1.13 -3.57 -1.36
CA THR A 151 -1.88 -2.43 -0.82
C THR A 151 -3.27 -2.90 -0.40
N CYS A 152 -3.69 -2.48 0.79
CA CYS A 152 -5.10 -2.51 1.20
C CYS A 152 -5.81 -1.20 0.83
N GLU A 153 -5.03 -0.16 0.59
CA GLU A 153 -5.45 1.23 0.50
C GLU A 153 -5.60 1.75 -0.95
N PHE A 154 -5.09 1.01 -1.95
CA PHE A 154 -5.08 1.46 -3.35
C PHE A 154 -5.62 0.38 -4.28
N GLN A 155 -6.16 0.81 -5.41
CA GLN A 155 -6.37 -0.04 -6.58
C GLN A 155 -5.16 0.09 -7.50
N GLU A 156 -4.69 -1.01 -8.08
CA GLU A 156 -3.56 -0.96 -9.02
C GLU A 156 -4.04 -0.63 -10.45
N ALA A 157 -3.33 0.29 -11.11
CA ALA A 157 -3.70 0.78 -12.43
C ALA A 157 -3.31 -0.19 -13.55
N CYS A 158 -2.28 -1.01 -13.36
CA CYS A 158 -1.85 -2.01 -14.34
C CYS A 158 -2.63 -3.34 -14.30
N ILE A 159 -3.77 -3.41 -13.58
CA ILE A 159 -4.56 -4.65 -13.58
C ILE A 159 -5.13 -4.98 -14.97
N GLY A 160 -5.51 -3.95 -15.75
CA GLY A 160 -6.07 -4.13 -17.09
C GLY A 160 -5.10 -4.75 -18.11
N ASN A 161 -3.79 -4.62 -17.87
CA ASN A 161 -2.73 -5.27 -18.66
C ASN A 161 -2.01 -6.36 -17.85
N THR A 162 -2.72 -7.08 -16.99
CA THR A 162 -2.19 -8.21 -16.20
C THR A 162 -2.93 -9.51 -16.53
N VAL A 163 -2.20 -10.59 -16.80
CA VAL A 163 -2.77 -11.94 -17.01
C VAL A 163 -3.25 -12.54 -15.68
N LYS A 164 -2.41 -12.50 -14.64
CA LYS A 164 -2.75 -13.01 -13.30
C LYS A 164 -2.49 -11.96 -12.22
N TYR A 165 -3.57 -11.49 -11.60
CA TYR A 165 -3.50 -10.54 -10.48
C TYR A 165 -3.54 -11.29 -9.14
N VAL A 166 -2.65 -10.92 -8.22
CA VAL A 166 -2.55 -11.53 -6.90
C VAL A 166 -2.55 -10.43 -5.84
N SER A 167 -3.68 -10.28 -5.16
CA SER A 167 -3.80 -9.33 -4.04
C SER A 167 -3.45 -10.01 -2.71
N SER A 168 -2.56 -9.38 -1.93
CA SER A 168 -2.30 -9.69 -0.52
C SER A 168 -2.36 -8.38 0.28
N PRO A 169 -3.57 -7.83 0.50
CA PRO A 169 -3.75 -6.49 1.04
C PRO A 169 -3.30 -6.43 2.50
N VAL A 170 -2.30 -5.60 2.77
CA VAL A 170 -1.79 -5.38 4.13
C VAL A 170 -1.55 -3.91 4.45
N TRP A 171 -1.63 -3.57 5.73
CA TRP A 171 -1.26 -2.25 6.21
C TRP A 171 0.18 -1.89 5.84
N ASP A 172 0.42 -0.60 5.60
CA ASP A 172 1.76 -0.15 5.23
C ASP A 172 2.82 -0.50 6.28
N GLY A 173 4.00 -0.91 5.83
CA GLY A 173 5.07 -1.37 6.71
C GLY A 173 4.80 -2.66 7.50
N THR A 174 3.64 -3.31 7.34
CA THR A 174 3.35 -4.61 7.97
C THR A 174 3.60 -5.77 7.01
N PRO A 175 4.14 -6.91 7.49
CA PRO A 175 4.34 -8.08 6.65
C PRO A 175 3.04 -8.92 6.53
N PRO A 176 2.68 -9.43 5.34
CA PRO A 176 1.64 -10.45 5.16
C PRO A 176 1.98 -11.76 5.88
N SER A 177 0.97 -12.63 6.08
CA SER A 177 1.14 -13.95 6.74
C SER A 177 2.15 -14.83 5.98
N VAL A 178 2.73 -15.81 6.67
CA VAL A 178 3.70 -16.73 6.04
C VAL A 178 3.11 -17.44 4.81
N ASP A 179 1.83 -17.81 4.87
CA ASP A 179 1.13 -18.47 3.77
C ASP A 179 0.80 -17.52 2.62
N GLU A 180 0.52 -16.25 2.92
CA GLU A 180 0.34 -15.22 1.90
C GLU A 180 1.67 -14.89 1.20
N VAL A 181 2.79 -14.89 1.93
CA VAL A 181 4.13 -14.77 1.34
C VAL A 181 4.38 -15.90 0.34
N GLU A 182 4.10 -17.15 0.75
CA GLU A 182 4.25 -18.31 -0.13
C GLU A 182 3.34 -18.22 -1.37
N ARG A 183 2.07 -17.86 -1.19
CA ARG A 183 1.11 -17.70 -2.29
C ARG A 183 1.60 -16.67 -3.32
N CYS A 184 2.13 -15.54 -2.85
CA CYS A 184 2.72 -14.53 -3.73
C CYS A 184 4.01 -15.03 -4.41
N ALA A 185 4.90 -15.69 -3.65
CA ALA A 185 6.17 -16.19 -4.16
C ALA A 185 5.99 -17.28 -5.24
N VAL A 186 5.04 -18.20 -5.04
CA VAL A 186 4.65 -19.21 -6.03
C VAL A 186 4.07 -18.56 -7.28
N ALA A 187 3.21 -17.55 -7.13
CA ALA A 187 2.69 -16.84 -8.29
C ALA A 187 3.79 -16.15 -9.10
N ILE A 188 4.78 -15.55 -8.43
CA ILE A 188 5.96 -14.96 -9.08
C ILE A 188 6.76 -16.04 -9.83
N ARG A 189 7.10 -17.15 -9.17
CA ARG A 189 7.81 -18.28 -9.79
C ARG A 189 7.12 -18.75 -11.07
N ASP A 190 5.81 -18.99 -10.99
CA ASP A 190 5.05 -19.54 -12.12
C ASP A 190 4.87 -18.54 -13.27
N GLY A 191 4.92 -17.24 -12.98
CA GLY A 191 4.67 -16.17 -13.95
C GLY A 191 5.92 -15.51 -14.53
N TRP A 192 7.08 -15.66 -13.89
CA TRP A 192 8.30 -14.98 -14.29
C TRP A 192 9.08 -15.78 -15.33
N SER A 193 9.39 -15.16 -16.47
CA SER A 193 10.19 -15.76 -17.55
C SER A 193 11.59 -16.18 -17.11
N GLY A 194 12.19 -15.44 -16.17
CA GLY A 194 13.52 -15.73 -15.63
C GLY A 194 13.54 -16.81 -14.54
N SER A 195 12.41 -17.42 -14.19
CA SER A 195 12.40 -18.50 -13.20
C SER A 195 13.04 -19.78 -13.74
N GLU A 196 13.88 -20.44 -12.94
CA GLU A 196 14.43 -21.77 -13.25
C GLU A 196 13.33 -22.82 -13.44
N PHE A 197 12.17 -22.61 -12.81
CA PHE A 197 11.01 -23.47 -12.85
C PHE A 197 9.96 -23.02 -13.88
N SER A 198 10.25 -21.98 -14.66
CA SER A 198 9.34 -21.46 -15.67
C SER A 198 9.00 -22.56 -16.68
N PRO A 199 7.72 -22.91 -16.89
CA PRO A 199 7.35 -23.92 -17.87
C PRO A 199 7.70 -23.39 -19.26
N LYS A 200 8.66 -24.04 -19.94
CA LYS A 200 9.07 -23.70 -21.32
C LYS A 200 8.00 -24.02 -22.38
N THR A 201 6.81 -24.42 -21.96
CA THR A 201 5.71 -24.80 -22.85
C THR A 201 4.84 -23.61 -23.20
N SER A 202 4.47 -23.52 -24.48
CA SER A 202 3.69 -22.44 -25.12
C SER A 202 2.30 -22.13 -24.51
N SER A 203 1.83 -22.90 -23.54
CA SER A 203 0.54 -22.74 -22.87
C SER A 203 0.58 -21.91 -21.57
N SER A 204 1.75 -21.70 -20.95
CA SER A 204 1.89 -20.78 -19.81
C SER A 204 2.55 -19.48 -20.24
N ARG A 205 1.85 -18.35 -20.10
CA ARG A 205 2.39 -17.01 -20.37
C ARG A 205 3.34 -16.59 -19.23
N SER A 206 4.55 -17.14 -19.19
CA SER A 206 5.64 -16.59 -18.38
C SER A 206 6.18 -15.32 -19.06
N GLY A 207 6.56 -14.31 -18.29
CA GLY A 207 7.00 -13.02 -18.82
C GLY A 207 7.27 -12.02 -17.69
N ALA A 208 7.02 -10.74 -17.96
CA ALA A 208 7.22 -9.67 -16.99
C ALA A 208 6.33 -9.83 -15.76
N VAL A 209 6.92 -9.78 -14.57
CA VAL A 209 6.21 -9.77 -13.28
C VAL A 209 6.39 -8.42 -12.59
N MET A 210 5.32 -7.95 -11.95
CA MET A 210 5.30 -6.73 -11.15
C MET A 210 5.01 -7.07 -9.70
N VAL A 211 5.87 -6.64 -8.78
CA VAL A 211 5.62 -6.72 -7.33
C VAL A 211 5.58 -5.32 -6.76
N HIS A 212 4.41 -4.90 -6.26
CA HIS A 212 4.23 -3.52 -5.83
C HIS A 212 3.54 -3.34 -4.48
N CYS A 213 3.73 -2.14 -3.92
CA CYS A 213 3.03 -1.64 -2.74
C CYS A 213 2.78 -0.14 -2.94
N ALA A 214 2.63 0.66 -1.86
CA ALA A 214 2.46 2.11 -1.99
C ALA A 214 3.65 2.80 -2.69
N HIS A 215 4.87 2.59 -2.19
CA HIS A 215 6.08 3.31 -2.62
C HIS A 215 7.19 2.40 -3.18
N GLY A 216 6.99 1.08 -3.16
CA GLY A 216 7.99 0.14 -3.66
C GLY A 216 9.24 0.03 -2.81
N ARG A 217 9.09 0.04 -1.48
CA ARG A 217 10.22 0.06 -0.55
C ARG A 217 10.30 -1.19 0.33
N GLY A 218 9.30 -1.41 1.17
CA GLY A 218 9.33 -2.47 2.20
C GLY A 218 8.55 -3.72 1.80
N ARG A 219 7.21 -3.61 1.74
CA ARG A 219 6.31 -4.74 1.48
C ARG A 219 6.65 -5.45 0.16
N SER A 220 6.76 -4.69 -0.93
CA SER A 220 7.08 -5.24 -2.25
C SER A 220 8.49 -5.84 -2.30
N CYS A 221 9.47 -5.20 -1.66
CA CYS A 221 10.82 -5.76 -1.54
C CYS A 221 10.81 -7.11 -0.81
N MET A 222 10.06 -7.24 0.28
CA MET A 222 9.95 -8.50 1.03
C MET A 222 9.41 -9.62 0.14
N ILE A 223 8.32 -9.37 -0.58
CA ILE A 223 7.72 -10.37 -1.48
C ILE A 223 8.60 -10.64 -2.70
N ALA A 224 9.29 -9.63 -3.24
CA ALA A 224 10.26 -9.82 -4.30
C ALA A 224 11.40 -10.76 -3.86
N CYS A 225 11.90 -10.61 -2.63
CA CYS A 225 12.94 -11.50 -2.09
C CYS A 225 12.44 -12.96 -2.01
N ALA A 226 11.25 -13.18 -1.45
CA ALA A 226 10.65 -14.51 -1.39
C ALA A 226 10.40 -15.09 -2.79
N GLY A 227 9.91 -14.27 -3.72
CA GLY A 227 9.69 -14.63 -5.12
C GLY A 227 10.97 -15.06 -5.83
N LEU A 228 12.06 -14.31 -5.68
CA LEU A 228 13.36 -14.67 -6.26
C LEU A 228 13.88 -16.00 -5.73
N VAL A 229 13.86 -16.20 -4.41
CA VAL A 229 14.27 -17.48 -3.79
C VAL A 229 13.41 -18.62 -4.33
N LYS A 230 12.08 -18.43 -4.36
CA LYS A 230 11.16 -19.45 -4.85
C LYS A 230 11.33 -19.77 -6.34
N SER A 231 11.92 -18.83 -7.08
CA SER A 231 12.16 -18.93 -8.52
C SER A 231 13.52 -19.53 -8.88
N GLY A 232 14.38 -19.82 -7.89
CA GLY A 232 15.77 -20.25 -8.10
C GLY A 232 16.74 -19.07 -8.36
N GLY A 233 16.28 -17.83 -8.31
CA GLY A 233 17.09 -16.65 -8.60
C GLY A 233 18.01 -16.20 -7.45
N ALA A 234 17.89 -16.82 -6.27
CA ALA A 234 18.73 -16.61 -5.10
C ALA A 234 18.62 -17.82 -4.14
N ALA A 235 19.68 -18.18 -3.43
CA ALA A 235 19.66 -19.27 -2.46
C ALA A 235 19.02 -18.87 -1.13
N THR A 236 19.11 -17.60 -0.75
CA THR A 236 18.59 -17.06 0.52
C THR A 236 17.84 -15.77 0.32
N TRP A 237 16.95 -15.41 1.26
CA TRP A 237 16.21 -14.14 1.15
C TRP A 237 17.15 -12.94 1.37
N GLU A 238 18.25 -13.12 2.10
CA GLU A 238 19.31 -12.14 2.28
C GLU A 238 20.04 -11.84 0.96
N GLU A 239 20.42 -12.87 0.22
CA GLU A 239 21.00 -12.73 -1.12
C GLU A 239 20.01 -12.05 -2.07
N ALA A 240 18.76 -12.51 -2.08
CA ALA A 240 17.69 -11.91 -2.87
C ALA A 240 17.50 -10.42 -2.53
N PHE A 241 17.63 -10.06 -1.25
CA PHE A 241 17.53 -8.66 -0.81
C PHE A 241 18.66 -7.80 -1.40
N GLU A 242 19.89 -8.29 -1.45
CA GLU A 242 21.00 -7.54 -2.06
C GLU A 242 20.80 -7.38 -3.58
N ILE A 243 20.28 -8.40 -4.27
CA ILE A 243 19.91 -8.31 -5.71
C ILE A 243 18.84 -7.23 -5.92
N VAL A 244 17.72 -7.31 -5.19
CA VAL A 244 16.59 -6.35 -5.31
C VAL A 244 17.05 -4.94 -4.97
N LYS A 245 17.87 -4.78 -3.92
CA LYS A 245 18.38 -3.48 -3.50
C LYS A 245 19.36 -2.88 -4.51
N LYS A 246 20.15 -3.70 -5.22
CA LYS A 246 20.99 -3.24 -6.32
C LYS A 246 20.15 -2.69 -7.48
N GLY A 247 19.07 -3.37 -7.85
CA GLY A 247 18.13 -2.91 -8.89
C GLY A 247 17.25 -1.74 -8.46
N ARG A 248 16.96 -1.61 -7.16
CA ARG A 248 16.17 -0.52 -6.57
C ARG A 248 16.70 -0.12 -5.19
N HIS A 249 17.62 0.85 -5.18
CA HIS A 249 18.37 1.29 -3.98
C HIS A 249 17.50 1.78 -2.80
N VAL A 250 16.25 2.18 -3.05
CA VAL A 250 15.29 2.63 -2.03
C VAL A 250 14.65 1.49 -1.22
N CYS A 251 14.86 0.24 -1.63
CA CYS A 251 14.31 -0.93 -0.97
C CYS A 251 14.90 -1.12 0.44
N LYS A 252 14.02 -1.40 1.41
CA LYS A 252 14.41 -1.53 2.82
C LYS A 252 13.45 -2.45 3.57
N LEU A 253 14.01 -3.51 4.15
CA LEU A 253 13.28 -4.42 5.03
C LEU A 253 13.37 -3.97 6.50
N ASN A 254 12.21 -3.82 7.14
CA ASN A 254 12.15 -3.62 8.59
C ASN A 254 12.29 -4.96 9.34
N LYS A 255 12.45 -4.91 10.67
CA LYS A 255 12.62 -6.11 11.50
C LYS A 255 11.50 -7.14 11.27
N GLY A 256 10.23 -6.72 11.31
CA GLY A 256 9.11 -7.65 11.15
C GLY A 256 9.05 -8.30 9.75
N MET A 257 9.51 -7.62 8.71
CA MET A 257 9.63 -8.21 7.36
C MET A 257 10.74 -9.26 7.28
N ARG A 258 11.89 -9.00 7.94
CA ARG A 258 12.99 -9.97 8.04
C ARG A 258 12.58 -11.19 8.85
N ASP A 259 11.96 -10.97 10.01
CA ASP A 259 11.42 -12.03 10.87
C ASP A 259 10.43 -12.90 10.07
N ARG A 260 9.55 -12.29 9.29
CA ARG A 260 8.58 -12.99 8.43
C ARG A 260 9.25 -13.79 7.31
N LEU A 261 10.30 -13.26 6.67
CA LEU A 261 11.06 -14.02 5.67
C LEU A 261 11.76 -15.23 6.30
N THR A 262 12.36 -15.07 7.47
CA THR A 262 12.96 -16.18 8.23
C THR A 262 11.93 -17.25 8.59
N GLU A 263 10.74 -16.85 9.05
CA GLU A 263 9.61 -17.77 9.31
C GLU A 263 9.18 -18.51 8.04
N TRP A 264 9.06 -17.79 6.92
CA TRP A 264 8.71 -18.36 5.63
C TRP A 264 9.76 -19.35 5.14
N THR A 265 11.05 -19.03 5.20
CA THR A 265 12.14 -19.94 4.83
C THR A 265 12.13 -21.20 5.70
N LYS A 266 11.83 -21.09 7.00
CA LYS A 266 11.70 -22.29 7.87
C LYS A 266 10.55 -23.20 7.48
N LYS A 267 9.42 -22.63 7.01
CA LYS A 267 8.22 -23.39 6.65
C LYS A 267 8.23 -23.93 5.22
N TYR A 268 8.76 -23.15 4.29
CA TYR A 268 8.65 -23.38 2.85
C TYR A 268 9.99 -23.41 2.11
N GLY A 269 11.10 -23.24 2.83
CA GLY A 269 12.45 -23.42 2.31
C GLY A 269 12.60 -24.83 1.76
N LYS A 270 12.92 -24.89 0.47
CA LYS A 270 13.35 -26.07 -0.25
C LYS A 270 14.74 -25.79 -0.76
#